data_AF-A0AAU7MD93-F1
#
_entry.id   AF-A0AAU7MD93-F1
#
_cell.length_a   1.000
_cell.length_b   1.000
_cell.length_c   1.000
_cell.angle_alpha   90.00
_cell.angle_beta   90.00
_cell.angle_gamma   90.00
#
_symmetry.space_group_name_H-M   'P 1'
#
loop_
_entity.id
_entity.type
_entity.pdbx_description
1 polymer ?
#
loop_
_entity_poly.entity_id
_entity_poly.type
_entity_poly.pdbx_seq_one_letter_code
_entity_poly.pdbx_strand_id
1 'polypeptide(L)'
;MGRPYCTGKDIFSEVIGRASREQLWKRIPVVHAMGLLSGMLRDLDLGDPPTEAVEAGWASSLPEPAGARARAAIRSGRRLLPPQLLLVALKEALRFCPTGNARDDLVGLDLVLQAVWSIADELGQFRDAGEPRWGGLKASLAAELMANSYFNITAYPLPLIARTHAVWRSGWARSVKPQLQARAGGQPAELFAQATRCSLDDFLGVALHLWVQAQQHRYLTFPPEFFRRIGIAPAAVDRFLSATSVALDDLREYAAGHDAIQHPWDFNELRRRPIVRLPNGSVQVIRLGYVLERAFGQVPEFDVRDHLRTLDGGTNLTVKGGREEAFRSALNTQFEHSVGDVLRRIFPATGRLGRLYTEHDMWSAWGTPSRKPKVCDWVVDCGHMWLCLDATNRRLSQPVAGGLADPTELDREVNAVLAHHKASQIASTIRHLTAQLPQLTSRNLLPGTRFVPLIVIPEDGLPWNPAVHRRVQEILAASGTLQTSRATPLGVITVDDLGLVERAVEDGANAGDLLSRWRSEGPEVPLQRFLHTRGMPLRRPRREVETFERLTDELLDRMTGYQDGVTGS
;
A
#
# COMPACT_ATOMS: atom_id res chain seq x y z
N MET A 1 -13.28 -21.71 -3.44
CA MET A 1 -12.18 -21.39 -2.51
C MET A 1 -12.77 -21.24 -1.13
N GLY A 2 -12.28 -21.97 -0.13
CA GLY A 2 -12.74 -21.81 1.27
C GLY A 2 -12.33 -20.44 1.84
N ARG A 3 -12.92 -20.03 2.96
CA ARG A 3 -12.55 -18.78 3.65
C ARG A 3 -11.09 -18.90 4.11
N PRO A 4 -10.22 -17.88 3.86
CA PRO A 4 -8.81 -17.96 4.24
C PRO A 4 -8.56 -17.68 5.72
N TYR A 5 -9.60 -17.34 6.48
CA TYR A 5 -9.53 -17.00 7.90
C TYR A 5 -10.52 -17.82 8.75
N CYS A 6 -10.21 -17.94 10.03
CA CYS A 6 -11.03 -18.64 11.02
C CYS A 6 -12.32 -17.85 11.30
N THR A 7 -13.40 -18.56 11.65
CA THR A 7 -14.66 -17.94 12.09
C THR A 7 -15.06 -18.37 13.50
N GLY A 8 -16.05 -17.70 14.08
CA GLY A 8 -16.57 -18.02 15.41
C GLY A 8 -17.08 -19.46 15.45
N LYS A 9 -17.79 -19.89 14.40
CA LYS A 9 -18.22 -21.28 14.22
C LYS A 9 -17.05 -22.28 14.24
N ASP A 10 -15.92 -21.95 13.61
CA ASP A 10 -14.75 -22.85 13.58
C ASP A 10 -14.14 -23.06 14.98
N ILE A 11 -14.11 -22.00 15.78
CA ILE A 11 -13.39 -21.99 17.06
C ILE A 11 -14.31 -22.32 18.24
N PHE A 12 -15.52 -21.77 18.28
CA PHE A 12 -16.46 -21.93 19.39
C PHE A 12 -17.60 -22.91 19.09
N SER A 13 -17.68 -23.47 17.87
CA SER A 13 -18.77 -24.36 17.43
C SER A 13 -20.14 -23.71 17.37
N GLU A 14 -20.23 -22.40 17.54
CA GLU A 14 -21.48 -21.63 17.50
C GLU A 14 -21.29 -20.34 16.70
N VAL A 15 -22.35 -19.89 16.02
CA VAL A 15 -22.37 -18.59 15.33
C VAL A 15 -22.95 -17.57 16.30
N ILE A 16 -22.17 -16.55 16.64
CA ILE A 16 -22.60 -15.49 17.56
C ILE A 16 -23.08 -14.31 16.73
N GLY A 17 -24.38 -14.04 16.80
CA GLY A 17 -25.00 -12.91 16.12
C GLY A 17 -24.61 -11.57 16.71
N ARG A 18 -24.83 -10.49 15.95
CA ARG A 18 -24.51 -9.11 16.32
C ARG A 18 -24.97 -8.71 17.73
N ALA A 19 -26.23 -8.99 18.08
CA ALA A 19 -26.77 -8.64 19.40
C ALA A 19 -25.99 -9.28 20.57
N SER A 20 -25.48 -10.50 20.38
CA SER A 20 -24.65 -11.17 21.39
C SER A 20 -23.25 -10.58 21.43
N ARG A 21 -22.65 -10.23 20.28
CA ARG A 21 -21.36 -9.50 20.23
C ARG A 21 -21.43 -8.17 20.94
N GLU A 22 -22.53 -7.42 20.79
CA GLU A 22 -22.73 -6.16 21.52
C GLU A 22 -22.69 -6.37 23.05
N GLN A 23 -23.21 -7.49 23.56
CA GLN A 23 -23.11 -7.83 24.99
C GLN A 23 -21.69 -8.22 25.40
N LEU A 24 -20.91 -8.86 24.51
CA LEU A 24 -19.49 -9.12 24.76
C LEU A 24 -18.73 -7.80 24.88
N TRP A 25 -18.92 -6.86 23.94
CA TRP A 25 -18.26 -5.55 23.96
C TRP A 25 -18.61 -4.73 25.21
N LYS A 26 -19.86 -4.78 25.67
CA LYS A 26 -20.29 -4.07 26.89
C LYS A 26 -19.55 -4.47 28.16
N ARG A 27 -18.86 -5.61 28.17
CA ARG A 27 -18.12 -6.14 29.33
C ARG A 27 -16.67 -5.65 29.40
N ILE A 28 -16.18 -4.95 28.38
CA ILE A 28 -14.78 -4.56 28.26
C ILE A 28 -14.69 -3.04 28.07
N PRO A 29 -13.89 -2.31 28.87
CA PRO A 29 -13.63 -0.89 28.61
C PRO A 29 -13.06 -0.65 27.23
N VAL A 30 -13.51 0.42 26.55
CA VAL A 30 -13.12 0.72 25.16
C VAL A 30 -11.60 0.89 24.99
N VAL A 31 -10.93 1.54 25.94
CA VAL A 31 -9.47 1.76 25.87
C VAL A 31 -8.73 0.42 26.03
N HIS A 32 -9.25 -0.49 26.85
CA HIS A 32 -8.70 -1.83 27.01
C HIS A 32 -8.88 -2.69 25.75
N ALA A 33 -10.09 -2.72 25.19
CA ALA A 33 -10.37 -3.44 23.95
C ALA A 33 -9.52 -2.92 22.79
N MET A 34 -9.38 -1.59 22.66
CA MET A 34 -8.49 -0.96 21.69
C MET A 34 -7.03 -1.37 21.92
N GLY A 35 -6.53 -1.35 23.16
CA GLY A 35 -5.18 -1.77 23.50
C GLY A 35 -4.88 -3.22 23.08
N LEU A 36 -5.81 -4.15 23.32
CA LEU A 36 -5.68 -5.56 22.90
C LEU A 36 -5.66 -5.70 21.37
N LEU A 37 -6.57 -5.02 20.67
CA LEU A 37 -6.64 -5.03 19.19
C LEU A 37 -5.39 -4.41 18.55
N SER A 38 -4.93 -3.29 19.08
CA SER A 38 -3.70 -2.62 18.66
C SER A 38 -2.46 -3.46 18.96
N GLY A 39 -2.42 -4.18 20.09
CA GLY A 39 -1.35 -5.13 20.42
C GLY A 39 -1.25 -6.26 19.41
N MET A 40 -2.38 -6.87 19.04
CA MET A 40 -2.44 -7.89 17.99
C MET A 40 -1.97 -7.34 16.63
N LEU A 41 -2.44 -6.15 16.25
CA LEU A 41 -2.01 -5.48 15.01
C LEU A 41 -0.51 -5.15 15.01
N ARG A 42 0.04 -4.67 16.13
CA ARG A 42 1.48 -4.42 16.28
C ARG A 42 2.29 -5.69 16.05
N ASP A 43 1.90 -6.81 16.66
CA ASP A 43 2.67 -8.03 16.52
C ASP A 43 2.63 -8.60 15.09
N LEU A 44 1.54 -8.35 14.36
CA LEU A 44 1.44 -8.63 12.92
C LEU A 44 2.29 -7.67 12.08
N ASP A 45 2.31 -6.37 12.41
CA ASP A 45 3.05 -5.35 11.65
C ASP A 45 4.58 -5.45 11.88
N LEU A 46 5.05 -5.86 13.06
CA LEU A 46 6.48 -5.92 13.40
C LEU A 46 7.20 -7.17 12.86
N GLY A 47 6.47 -8.25 12.55
CA GLY A 47 6.90 -9.28 11.60
C GLY A 47 8.24 -10.02 11.81
N ASP A 48 8.90 -9.91 12.98
CA ASP A 48 10.16 -10.64 13.23
C ASP A 48 9.99 -12.17 13.12
N PRO A 49 8.93 -12.80 13.67
CA PRO A 49 8.58 -14.18 13.36
C PRO A 49 7.56 -14.28 12.22
N PRO A 50 7.48 -15.44 11.51
CA PRO A 50 6.42 -15.69 10.54
C PRO A 50 5.03 -15.46 11.14
N THR A 51 4.11 -14.95 10.32
CA THR A 51 2.74 -14.60 10.76
C THR A 51 2.04 -15.75 11.51
N GLU A 52 2.27 -17.00 11.08
CA GLU A 52 1.69 -18.18 11.73
C GLU A 52 2.17 -18.34 13.18
N ALA A 53 3.42 -17.97 13.47
CA ALA A 53 3.99 -18.03 14.82
C ALA A 53 3.41 -16.92 15.71
N VAL A 54 3.20 -15.71 15.18
CA VAL A 54 2.48 -14.63 15.89
C VAL A 54 1.08 -15.10 16.27
N GLU A 55 0.33 -15.60 15.30
CA GLU A 55 -1.04 -16.08 15.51
C GLU A 55 -1.09 -17.26 16.49
N ALA A 56 -0.10 -18.17 16.45
CA ALA A 56 0.00 -19.28 17.40
C ALA A 56 0.27 -18.81 18.84
N GLY A 57 1.05 -17.73 19.01
CA GLY A 57 1.27 -17.09 20.32
C GLY A 57 -0.03 -16.58 20.93
N TRP A 58 -0.81 -15.83 20.16
CA TRP A 58 -2.13 -15.36 20.58
C TRP A 58 -3.11 -16.52 20.82
N ALA A 59 -3.10 -17.55 19.97
CA ALA A 59 -3.92 -18.76 20.16
C ALA A 59 -3.58 -19.54 21.45
N SER A 60 -2.35 -19.42 21.95
CA SER A 60 -1.92 -20.09 23.18
C SER A 60 -2.40 -19.38 24.45
N SER A 61 -2.85 -18.12 24.33
CA SER A 61 -3.43 -17.35 25.43
C SER A 61 -4.95 -17.61 25.59
N LEU A 62 -5.54 -18.43 24.72
CA LEU A 62 -6.96 -18.79 24.77
C LEU A 62 -7.23 -19.95 25.74
N PRO A 63 -8.40 -19.96 26.39
CA PRO A 63 -8.84 -21.13 27.15
C PRO A 63 -9.10 -22.33 26.22
N GLU A 64 -8.96 -23.54 26.77
CA GLU A 64 -9.35 -24.76 26.07
C GLU A 64 -10.89 -24.96 26.12
N PRO A 65 -11.52 -25.52 25.08
CA PRO A 65 -10.95 -26.13 23.88
C PRO A 65 -10.68 -25.16 22.70
N ALA A 66 -10.96 -23.86 22.88
CA ALA A 66 -10.84 -22.86 21.80
C ALA A 66 -9.39 -22.70 21.33
N GLY A 67 -8.43 -22.70 22.26
CA GLY A 67 -6.99 -22.66 21.95
C GLY A 67 -6.54 -23.80 21.04
N ALA A 68 -6.90 -25.05 21.35
CA ALA A 68 -6.56 -26.19 20.51
C ALA A 68 -7.15 -26.10 19.09
N ARG A 69 -8.40 -25.63 18.96
CA ARG A 69 -9.06 -25.44 17.65
C ARG A 69 -8.41 -24.33 16.83
N ALA A 70 -8.06 -23.22 17.47
CA ALA A 70 -7.34 -22.11 16.82
C ALA A 70 -5.97 -22.58 16.28
N ARG A 71 -5.18 -23.28 17.11
CA ARG A 71 -3.89 -23.83 16.68
C ARG A 71 -4.04 -24.87 15.56
N ALA A 72 -5.10 -25.68 15.58
CA ALA A 72 -5.40 -26.62 14.49
C ALA A 72 -5.76 -25.89 13.19
N ALA A 73 -6.53 -24.80 13.28
CA ALA A 73 -6.88 -23.99 12.12
C ALA A 73 -5.64 -23.31 11.49
N ILE A 74 -4.73 -22.78 12.31
CA ILE A 74 -3.45 -22.22 11.83
C ILE A 74 -2.63 -23.28 11.09
N ARG A 75 -2.50 -24.49 11.65
CA ARG A 75 -1.81 -25.61 10.97
C ARG A 75 -2.44 -26.01 9.65
N SER A 76 -3.75 -25.78 9.48
CA SER A 76 -4.46 -25.99 8.21
C SER A 76 -4.29 -24.84 7.20
N GLY A 77 -3.47 -23.83 7.51
CA GLY A 77 -3.23 -22.66 6.67
C GLY A 77 -4.32 -21.59 6.76
N ARG A 78 -5.19 -21.63 7.79
CA ARG A 78 -6.19 -20.59 8.04
C ARG A 78 -5.61 -19.51 8.94
N ARG A 79 -5.92 -18.25 8.63
CA ARG A 79 -5.48 -17.08 9.40
C ARG A 79 -6.37 -16.87 10.62
N LEU A 80 -5.76 -16.68 11.79
CA LEU A 80 -6.48 -16.38 13.02
C LEU A 80 -6.77 -14.89 13.18
N LEU A 81 -5.80 -14.05 12.81
CA LEU A 81 -5.84 -12.61 13.05
C LEU A 81 -5.63 -11.84 11.73
N PRO A 82 -6.57 -11.89 10.78
CA PRO A 82 -6.51 -10.99 9.64
C PRO A 82 -6.57 -9.52 10.11
N PRO A 83 -5.61 -8.66 9.74
CA PRO A 83 -5.56 -7.27 10.20
C PRO A 83 -6.87 -6.51 9.99
N GLN A 84 -7.56 -6.75 8.87
CA GLN A 84 -8.80 -6.02 8.60
C GLN A 84 -9.94 -6.44 9.52
N LEU A 85 -10.02 -7.71 9.93
CA LEU A 85 -11.03 -8.14 10.90
C LEU A 85 -10.80 -7.49 12.26
N LEU A 86 -9.53 -7.30 12.66
CA LEU A 86 -9.18 -6.57 13.88
C LEU A 86 -9.61 -5.09 13.79
N LEU A 87 -9.47 -4.47 12.62
CA LEU A 87 -9.93 -3.09 12.40
C LEU A 87 -11.46 -2.97 12.36
N VAL A 88 -12.18 -3.95 11.80
CA VAL A 88 -13.65 -4.00 11.89
C VAL A 88 -14.08 -4.17 13.35
N ALA A 89 -13.42 -5.06 14.10
CA ALA A 89 -13.66 -5.25 15.52
C ALA A 89 -13.37 -3.99 16.33
N LEU A 90 -12.35 -3.20 15.94
CA LEU A 90 -12.08 -1.90 16.56
C LEU A 90 -13.24 -0.93 16.35
N LYS A 91 -13.83 -0.87 15.14
CA LYS A 91 -15.02 -0.04 14.87
C LYS A 91 -16.20 -0.48 15.74
N GLU A 92 -16.46 -1.78 15.88
CA GLU A 92 -17.49 -2.28 16.80
C GLU A 92 -17.17 -1.95 18.27
N ALA A 93 -15.92 -2.13 18.70
CA ALA A 93 -15.50 -1.86 20.07
C ALA A 93 -15.67 -0.36 20.42
N LEU A 94 -15.28 0.54 19.52
CA LEU A 94 -15.49 1.98 19.66
C LEU A 94 -16.97 2.34 19.82
N ARG A 95 -17.87 1.60 19.18
CA ARG A 95 -19.31 1.85 19.26
C ARG A 95 -19.94 1.30 20.54
N PHE A 96 -19.58 0.08 20.94
CA PHE A 96 -20.35 -0.66 21.94
C PHE A 96 -19.67 -0.81 23.30
N CYS A 97 -18.35 -0.69 23.38
CA CYS A 97 -17.65 -0.77 24.66
C CYS A 97 -17.97 0.44 25.54
N PRO A 98 -18.14 0.25 26.87
CA PRO A 98 -18.25 1.35 27.82
C PRO A 98 -16.94 2.13 27.94
N THR A 99 -17.03 3.35 28.43
CA THR A 99 -15.86 4.15 28.83
C THR A 99 -15.16 3.50 30.02
N GLY A 100 -13.84 3.53 30.02
CA GLY A 100 -13.00 3.07 31.13
C GLY A 100 -11.55 2.97 30.71
N ASN A 101 -10.66 2.77 31.68
CA ASN A 101 -9.22 2.74 31.46
C ASN A 101 -8.74 1.42 30.86
N ALA A 102 -7.61 1.46 30.17
CA ALA A 102 -6.85 0.25 29.82
C ALA A 102 -6.41 -0.49 31.08
N ARG A 103 -6.15 -1.79 30.92
CA ARG A 103 -5.46 -2.63 31.90
C ARG A 103 -4.18 -3.15 31.28
N ASP A 104 -3.15 -3.34 32.09
CA ASP A 104 -1.86 -3.87 31.66
C ASP A 104 -1.85 -5.42 31.66
N ASP A 105 -2.97 -6.05 31.32
CA ASP A 105 -3.17 -7.50 31.33
C ASP A 105 -3.94 -7.99 30.10
N LEU A 106 -4.10 -9.31 29.96
CA LEU A 106 -4.87 -9.94 28.88
C LEU A 106 -6.32 -10.23 29.26
N VAL A 107 -6.85 -9.61 30.33
CA VAL A 107 -8.22 -9.90 30.80
C VAL A 107 -9.22 -9.46 29.73
N GLY A 108 -10.13 -10.36 29.35
CA GLY A 108 -11.13 -10.11 28.31
C GLY A 108 -10.63 -10.36 26.88
N LEU A 109 -9.40 -10.86 26.69
CA LEU A 109 -8.89 -11.25 25.37
C LEU A 109 -9.79 -12.30 24.70
N ASP A 110 -10.30 -13.26 25.46
CA ASP A 110 -11.25 -14.27 25.00
C ASP A 110 -12.52 -13.63 24.41
N LEU A 111 -13.07 -12.62 25.09
CA LEU A 111 -14.25 -11.88 24.64
C LEU A 111 -13.96 -11.07 23.36
N VAL A 112 -12.79 -10.41 23.27
CA VAL A 112 -12.36 -9.68 22.07
C VAL A 112 -12.23 -10.62 20.88
N LEU A 113 -11.52 -11.74 21.03
CA LEU A 113 -11.32 -12.72 19.96
C LEU A 113 -12.63 -13.40 19.56
N GLN A 114 -13.51 -13.66 20.53
CA GLN A 114 -14.85 -14.15 20.25
C GLN A 114 -15.66 -13.18 19.39
N ALA A 115 -15.61 -11.88 19.68
CA ALA A 115 -16.25 -10.87 18.85
C ALA A 115 -15.62 -10.80 17.44
N VAL A 116 -14.28 -10.77 17.33
CA VAL A 116 -13.54 -10.73 16.05
C VAL A 116 -13.96 -11.88 15.11
N TRP A 117 -13.96 -13.13 15.58
CA TRP A 117 -14.28 -14.26 14.69
C TRP A 117 -15.77 -14.37 14.39
N SER A 118 -16.61 -13.82 15.26
CA SER A 118 -18.05 -13.74 15.03
C SER A 118 -18.41 -12.67 13.99
N ILE A 119 -17.63 -11.59 13.89
CA ILE A 119 -17.68 -10.66 12.75
C ILE A 119 -17.31 -11.40 11.45
N ALA A 120 -16.31 -12.28 11.50
CA ALA A 120 -15.90 -13.08 10.34
C ALA A 120 -17.02 -14.04 9.85
N ASP A 121 -17.84 -14.56 10.78
CA ASP A 121 -19.02 -15.35 10.41
C ASP A 121 -20.02 -14.52 9.60
N GLU A 122 -20.33 -13.30 10.08
CA GLU A 122 -21.33 -12.40 9.49
C GLU A 122 -20.89 -11.82 8.15
N LEU A 123 -19.65 -11.32 8.04
CA LEU A 123 -19.12 -10.80 6.76
C LEU A 123 -19.17 -11.84 5.63
N GLY A 124 -19.03 -13.12 5.97
CA GLY A 124 -19.10 -14.19 4.98
C GLY A 124 -20.52 -14.61 4.58
N GLN A 125 -21.59 -14.03 5.13
CA GLN A 125 -22.99 -14.39 4.85
C GLN A 125 -23.68 -13.51 3.79
N PHE A 126 -23.16 -12.30 3.49
CA PHE A 126 -23.81 -11.31 2.60
C PHE A 126 -23.75 -11.61 1.08
N ARG A 127 -23.87 -12.87 0.64
CA ARG A 127 -23.66 -13.22 -0.79
C ARG A 127 -24.90 -13.83 -1.43
N ASP A 128 -25.70 -12.99 -2.10
CA ASP A 128 -26.91 -13.39 -2.81
C ASP A 128 -26.65 -14.37 -3.96
N ALA A 129 -27.58 -15.29 -4.20
CA ALA A 129 -27.46 -16.30 -5.26
C ALA A 129 -27.56 -15.71 -6.67
N GLY A 130 -28.28 -14.59 -6.85
CA GLY A 130 -28.49 -13.91 -8.14
C GLY A 130 -27.47 -12.81 -8.46
N GLU A 131 -26.41 -12.70 -7.68
CA GLU A 131 -25.44 -11.61 -7.79
C GLU A 131 -24.65 -11.65 -9.12
N PRO A 132 -24.43 -10.50 -9.80
CA PRO A 132 -23.63 -10.45 -11.02
C PRO A 132 -22.19 -10.94 -10.79
N ARG A 133 -21.60 -11.49 -11.86
CA ARG A 133 -20.21 -11.95 -11.84
C ARG A 133 -19.26 -10.90 -12.42
N TRP A 134 -18.08 -10.81 -11.83
CA TRP A 134 -16.99 -9.96 -12.27
C TRP A 134 -15.67 -10.74 -12.22
N GLY A 135 -14.93 -10.80 -13.33
CA GLY A 135 -13.67 -11.56 -13.40
C GLY A 135 -13.82 -13.04 -13.03
N GLY A 136 -15.01 -13.62 -13.26
CA GLY A 136 -15.33 -15.01 -12.89
C GLY A 136 -15.71 -15.23 -11.42
N LEU A 137 -15.72 -14.20 -10.58
CA LEU A 137 -16.21 -14.25 -9.19
C LEU A 137 -17.56 -13.54 -9.07
N LYS A 138 -18.24 -13.69 -7.93
CA LYS A 138 -19.33 -12.76 -7.56
C LYS A 138 -18.74 -11.36 -7.35
N ALA A 139 -19.43 -10.31 -7.77
CA ALA A 139 -18.92 -8.93 -7.75
C ALA A 139 -18.49 -8.46 -6.36
N SER A 140 -19.29 -8.71 -5.33
CA SER A 140 -19.05 -8.48 -3.91
C SER A 140 -17.78 -9.16 -3.44
N LEU A 141 -17.56 -10.43 -3.83
CA LEU A 141 -16.33 -11.14 -3.53
C LEU A 141 -15.13 -10.53 -4.27
N ALA A 142 -15.29 -10.07 -5.51
CA ALA A 142 -14.23 -9.37 -6.22
C ALA A 142 -13.87 -8.03 -5.55
N ALA A 143 -14.86 -7.24 -5.15
CA ALA A 143 -14.69 -6.00 -4.41
C ALA A 143 -14.04 -6.24 -3.04
N GLU A 144 -14.49 -7.26 -2.30
CA GLU A 144 -13.89 -7.68 -1.03
C GLU A 144 -12.42 -8.10 -1.22
N LEU A 145 -12.11 -8.87 -2.27
CA LEU A 145 -10.73 -9.26 -2.56
C LEU A 145 -9.84 -8.06 -2.91
N MET A 146 -10.36 -7.06 -3.62
CA MET A 146 -9.62 -5.82 -3.92
C MET A 146 -9.38 -5.01 -2.66
N ALA A 147 -10.42 -4.77 -1.85
CA ALA A 147 -10.31 -4.06 -0.58
C ALA A 147 -9.36 -4.77 0.39
N ASN A 148 -9.48 -6.09 0.49
CA ASN A 148 -8.59 -6.90 1.32
C ASN A 148 -7.16 -6.75 0.83
N SER A 149 -6.90 -6.94 -0.47
CA SER A 149 -5.55 -6.80 -1.03
C SER A 149 -4.97 -5.42 -0.80
N TYR A 150 -5.79 -4.37 -0.82
CA TYR A 150 -5.37 -2.99 -0.56
C TYR A 150 -5.00 -2.73 0.90
N PHE A 151 -5.80 -3.19 1.86
CA PHE A 151 -5.57 -2.95 3.29
C PHE A 151 -4.70 -4.01 4.00
N ASN A 152 -4.47 -5.17 3.37
CA ASN A 152 -3.60 -6.22 3.92
C ASN A 152 -2.12 -6.03 3.60
N ILE A 153 -1.77 -5.02 2.78
CA ILE A 153 -0.37 -4.71 2.53
C ILE A 153 0.22 -4.27 3.88
N THR A 154 1.10 -5.11 4.43
CA THR A 154 1.82 -4.74 5.64
C THR A 154 2.77 -3.62 5.27
N ALA A 155 2.67 -2.49 5.96
CA ALA A 155 3.54 -1.34 5.75
C ALA A 155 4.98 -1.73 6.15
N TYR A 156 5.80 -2.13 5.17
CA TYR A 156 7.21 -2.41 5.40
C TYR A 156 7.95 -1.08 5.60
N PRO A 157 8.55 -0.80 6.78
CA PRO A 157 9.17 0.50 7.06
C PRO A 157 10.26 0.85 6.04
N LEU A 158 11.09 -0.13 5.68
CA LEU A 158 12.25 0.03 4.82
C LEU A 158 11.91 0.64 3.44
N PRO A 159 11.07 0.03 2.59
CA PRO A 159 10.71 0.62 1.29
C PRO A 159 9.95 1.94 1.43
N LEU A 160 9.12 2.12 2.46
CA LEU A 160 8.39 3.37 2.70
C LEU A 160 9.35 4.53 3.00
N ILE A 161 10.32 4.31 3.89
CA ILE A 161 11.32 5.29 4.29
C ILE A 161 12.24 5.63 3.11
N ALA A 162 12.74 4.61 2.39
CA ALA A 162 13.58 4.82 1.21
C ALA A 162 12.84 5.62 0.12
N ARG A 163 11.56 5.33 -0.10
CA ARG A 163 10.72 6.05 -1.05
C ARG A 163 10.42 7.49 -0.60
N THR A 164 10.19 7.72 0.69
CA THR A 164 9.97 9.06 1.25
C THR A 164 11.15 9.97 0.93
N HIS A 165 12.38 9.44 1.03
CA HIS A 165 13.56 10.18 0.63
C HIS A 165 13.51 10.61 -0.84
N ALA A 166 13.15 9.70 -1.75
CA ALA A 166 13.11 9.97 -3.19
C ALA A 166 11.97 10.91 -3.62
N VAL A 167 10.80 10.82 -2.99
CA VAL A 167 9.61 11.60 -3.37
C VAL A 167 9.60 12.97 -2.69
N TRP A 168 9.88 13.02 -1.39
CA TRP A 168 9.66 14.21 -0.59
C TRP A 168 10.93 14.96 -0.25
N ARG A 169 11.99 14.26 0.16
CA ARG A 169 13.20 14.88 0.73
C ARG A 169 14.21 15.31 -0.33
N SER A 170 14.34 14.58 -1.43
CA SER A 170 15.31 14.85 -2.51
C SER A 170 14.90 15.99 -3.45
N GLY A 171 13.69 16.52 -3.32
CA GLY A 171 13.14 17.52 -4.23
C GLY A 171 12.56 16.91 -5.52
N TRP A 172 12.11 17.79 -6.42
CA TRP A 172 11.63 17.37 -7.74
C TRP A 172 12.76 16.79 -8.60
N ALA A 173 12.51 15.66 -9.26
CA ALA A 173 13.40 15.07 -10.23
C ALA A 173 13.65 16.00 -11.42
N ARG A 174 14.79 15.82 -12.08
CA ARG A 174 15.18 16.63 -13.25
C ARG A 174 14.21 16.51 -14.44
N SER A 175 13.43 15.43 -14.50
CA SER A 175 12.39 15.23 -15.53
C SER A 175 11.17 16.12 -15.31
N VAL A 176 10.92 16.60 -14.08
CA VAL A 176 9.81 17.50 -13.76
C VAL A 176 10.13 18.87 -14.35
N LYS A 177 9.32 19.33 -15.30
CA LYS A 177 9.57 20.59 -16.03
C LYS A 177 9.58 21.80 -15.08
N PRO A 178 10.51 22.77 -15.25
CA PRO A 178 10.59 23.95 -14.38
C PRO A 178 9.28 24.75 -14.27
N GLN A 179 8.52 24.87 -15.37
CA GLN A 179 7.23 25.56 -15.36
C GLN A 179 6.21 24.87 -14.45
N LEU A 180 6.27 23.54 -14.38
CA LEU A 180 5.37 22.75 -13.54
C LEU A 180 5.73 22.89 -12.06
N GLN A 181 7.03 22.89 -11.74
CA GLN A 181 7.54 23.13 -10.39
C GLN A 181 7.16 24.53 -9.90
N ALA A 182 7.38 25.56 -10.73
CA ALA A 182 7.03 26.94 -10.42
C ALA A 182 5.52 27.10 -10.17
N ARG A 183 4.68 26.40 -10.96
CA ARG A 183 3.22 26.43 -10.80
C ARG A 183 2.74 25.68 -9.56
N ALA A 184 3.37 24.57 -9.18
CA ALA A 184 3.09 23.91 -7.90
C ALA A 184 3.45 24.85 -6.72
N GLY A 185 4.52 25.63 -6.87
CA GLY A 185 4.90 26.72 -5.98
C GLY A 185 5.74 26.29 -4.79
N GLY A 186 6.68 25.35 -5.00
CA GLY A 186 7.66 24.92 -4.01
C GLY A 186 8.21 23.53 -4.29
N GLN A 187 9.22 23.14 -3.50
CA GLN A 187 9.69 21.75 -3.42
C GLN A 187 8.70 20.88 -2.61
N PRO A 188 8.69 19.55 -2.78
CA PRO A 188 7.76 18.67 -2.07
C PRO A 188 7.79 18.85 -0.55
N ALA A 189 8.97 18.86 0.08
CA ALA A 189 9.11 19.05 1.53
C ALA A 189 8.63 20.43 2.01
N GLU A 190 8.81 21.48 1.21
CA GLU A 190 8.34 22.84 1.53
C GLU A 190 6.81 22.91 1.45
N LEU A 191 6.22 22.33 0.42
CA LEU A 191 4.76 22.25 0.26
C LEU A 191 4.13 21.44 1.40
N PHE A 192 4.78 20.35 1.81
CA PHE A 192 4.39 19.60 3.00
C PHE A 192 4.42 20.46 4.26
N ALA A 193 5.50 21.22 4.46
CA ALA A 193 5.63 22.10 5.62
C ALA A 193 4.61 23.24 5.63
N GLN A 194 4.24 23.78 4.46
CA GLN A 194 3.17 24.77 4.35
C GLN A 194 1.81 24.17 4.72
N ALA A 195 1.53 22.95 4.28
CA ALA A 195 0.27 22.27 4.51
C ALA A 195 0.08 21.83 5.97
N THR A 196 1.11 21.24 6.58
CA THR A 196 1.04 20.66 7.94
C THR A 196 1.54 21.61 9.03
N ARG A 197 2.18 22.72 8.63
CA ARG A 197 2.94 23.63 9.51
C ARG A 197 4.13 22.95 10.21
N CYS A 198 4.44 21.69 9.91
CA CYS A 198 5.52 20.92 10.50
C CYS A 198 6.63 20.68 9.47
N SER A 199 7.89 20.78 9.85
CA SER A 199 8.96 20.39 8.92
C SER A 199 8.81 18.89 8.59
N LEU A 200 9.17 18.49 7.37
CA LEU A 200 9.09 17.09 6.98
C LEU A 200 9.91 16.22 7.94
N ASP A 201 11.17 16.59 8.19
CA ASP A 201 12.06 15.78 9.01
C ASP A 201 11.58 15.66 10.48
N ASP A 202 11.03 16.71 11.09
CA ASP A 202 10.44 16.60 12.44
C ASP A 202 9.23 15.66 12.44
N PHE A 203 8.37 15.77 11.42
CA PHE A 203 7.19 14.92 11.28
C PHE A 203 7.58 13.44 11.13
N LEU A 204 8.59 13.15 10.30
CA LEU A 204 9.14 11.82 10.11
C LEU A 204 9.82 11.31 11.39
N GLY A 205 10.54 12.17 12.11
CA GLY A 205 11.25 11.84 13.35
C GLY A 205 10.30 11.37 14.46
N VAL A 206 9.16 12.05 14.66
CA VAL A 206 8.15 11.61 15.64
C VAL A 206 7.59 10.23 15.27
N ALA A 207 7.22 10.02 14.00
CA ALA A 207 6.69 8.74 13.53
C ALA A 207 7.72 7.60 13.67
N LEU A 208 8.98 7.86 13.33
CA LEU A 208 10.09 6.93 13.50
C LEU A 208 10.26 6.54 14.97
N HIS A 209 10.16 7.50 15.89
CA HIS A 209 10.26 7.21 17.33
C HIS A 209 9.13 6.33 17.85
N LEU A 210 7.88 6.59 17.43
CA LEU A 210 6.76 5.71 17.79
C LEU A 210 7.01 4.28 17.28
N TRP A 211 7.56 4.14 16.07
CA TRP A 211 7.93 2.84 15.52
C TRP A 211 9.07 2.15 16.28
N VAL A 212 10.16 2.86 16.61
CA VAL A 212 11.27 2.32 17.40
C VAL A 212 10.79 1.85 18.77
N GLN A 213 9.94 2.63 19.45
CA GLN A 213 9.38 2.25 20.75
C GLN A 213 8.48 1.02 20.67
N ALA A 214 7.67 0.90 19.61
CA ALA A 214 6.90 -0.30 19.37
C ALA A 214 7.81 -1.51 19.08
N GLN A 215 8.89 -1.33 18.32
CA GLN A 215 9.83 -2.41 17.99
C GLN A 215 10.61 -2.90 19.21
N GLN A 216 11.19 -1.98 19.98
CA GLN A 216 12.09 -2.29 21.11
C GLN A 216 11.34 -2.65 22.40
N HIS A 217 10.23 -1.97 22.67
CA HIS A 217 9.53 -2.05 23.95
C HIS A 217 8.08 -2.51 23.83
N ARG A 218 7.59 -2.74 22.61
CA ARG A 218 6.20 -3.14 22.35
C ARG A 218 5.18 -2.09 22.80
N TYR A 219 5.61 -0.84 23.02
CA TYR A 219 4.74 0.25 23.45
C TYR A 219 3.87 0.78 22.31
N LEU A 220 2.59 0.98 22.62
CA LEU A 220 1.60 1.62 21.74
C LEU A 220 0.84 2.75 22.45
N THR A 221 0.99 2.86 23.77
CA THR A 221 0.41 3.93 24.57
C THR A 221 1.55 4.80 25.07
N PHE A 222 1.45 6.11 24.84
CA PHE A 222 2.51 7.05 25.18
C PHE A 222 1.96 8.15 26.07
N PRO A 223 2.49 8.33 27.30
CA PRO A 223 2.10 9.42 28.17
C PRO A 223 2.64 10.76 27.64
N PRO A 224 2.06 11.92 28.03
CA PRO A 224 2.55 13.23 27.60
C PRO A 224 4.04 13.46 27.82
N GLU A 225 4.60 12.91 28.91
CA GLU A 225 5.99 13.04 29.30
C GLU A 225 6.95 12.38 28.29
N PHE A 226 6.49 11.37 27.56
CA PHE A 226 7.27 10.74 26.49
C PHE A 226 7.69 11.78 25.46
N PHE A 227 6.73 12.57 24.96
CA PHE A 227 6.96 13.55 23.91
C PHE A 227 7.84 14.72 24.33
N ARG A 228 7.95 15.00 25.63
CA ARG A 228 8.88 16.03 26.14
C ARG A 228 10.33 15.55 26.10
N ARG A 229 10.56 14.24 26.01
CA ARG A 229 11.88 13.62 26.10
C ARG A 229 12.45 13.16 24.76
N ILE A 230 11.65 13.09 23.70
CA ILE A 230 12.12 12.56 22.40
C ILE A 230 13.12 13.48 21.68
N GLY A 231 13.47 14.66 22.21
CA GLY A 231 14.44 15.52 21.53
C GLY A 231 13.92 16.16 20.23
N ILE A 232 12.60 16.35 20.12
CA ILE A 232 11.98 17.14 19.05
C ILE A 232 11.32 18.35 19.68
N ALA A 233 11.38 19.49 18.99
CA ALA A 233 10.75 20.73 19.45
C ALA A 233 9.28 20.49 19.81
N PRO A 234 8.80 20.91 21.00
CA PRO A 234 7.42 20.65 21.44
C PRO A 234 6.37 21.10 20.41
N ALA A 235 6.58 22.26 19.78
CA ALA A 235 5.69 22.77 18.75
C ALA A 235 5.60 21.85 17.51
N ALA A 236 6.65 21.12 17.16
CA ALA A 236 6.63 20.17 16.04
C ALA A 236 5.88 18.89 16.43
N VAL A 237 6.06 18.40 17.66
CA VAL A 237 5.27 17.30 18.23
C VAL A 237 3.78 17.66 18.23
N ASP A 238 3.42 18.84 18.72
CA ASP A 238 2.02 19.29 18.78
C ASP A 238 1.39 19.33 17.38
N ARG A 239 2.13 19.78 16.37
CA ARG A 239 1.68 19.80 14.97
C ARG A 239 1.55 18.39 14.39
N PHE A 240 2.50 17.50 14.68
CA PHE A 240 2.41 16.09 14.30
C PHE A 240 1.15 15.47 14.92
N LEU A 241 0.96 15.58 16.23
CA LEU A 241 -0.20 15.03 16.92
C LEU A 241 -1.49 15.66 16.41
N SER A 242 -1.54 16.97 16.18
CA SER A 242 -2.72 17.64 15.62
C SER A 242 -3.10 17.08 14.23
N ALA A 243 -2.11 16.71 13.41
CA ALA A 243 -2.32 16.22 12.05
C ALA A 243 -2.57 14.70 11.96
N THR A 244 -2.24 13.95 13.00
CA THR A 244 -2.24 12.47 13.00
C THR A 244 -3.10 11.85 14.10
N SER A 245 -3.68 12.66 14.99
CA SER A 245 -4.50 12.15 16.09
C SER A 245 -5.92 12.69 16.13
N VAL A 246 -6.81 11.91 16.73
CA VAL A 246 -8.23 12.21 16.95
C VAL A 246 -8.58 11.99 18.43
N ALA A 247 -9.50 12.76 19.00
CA ALA A 247 -9.96 12.49 20.36
C ALA A 247 -10.78 11.19 20.40
N LEU A 248 -10.73 10.45 21.51
CA LEU A 248 -11.49 9.20 21.64
C LEU A 248 -12.99 9.42 21.39
N ASP A 249 -13.58 10.48 21.92
CA ASP A 249 -15.01 10.75 21.77
C ASP A 249 -15.39 11.05 20.31
N ASP A 250 -14.60 11.88 19.61
CA ASP A 250 -14.79 12.15 18.17
C ASP A 250 -14.69 10.87 17.33
N LEU A 251 -13.75 9.98 17.68
CA LEU A 251 -13.58 8.70 16.97
C LEU A 251 -14.75 7.74 17.24
N ARG A 252 -15.32 7.75 18.45
CA ARG A 252 -16.53 6.99 18.79
C ARG A 252 -17.74 7.52 18.04
N GLU A 253 -17.88 8.84 17.89
CA GLU A 253 -18.93 9.47 17.09
C GLU A 253 -18.80 9.05 15.61
N TYR A 254 -17.58 9.10 15.06
CA TYR A 254 -17.30 8.60 13.72
C TYR A 254 -17.72 7.13 13.57
N ALA A 255 -17.34 6.25 14.51
CA ALA A 255 -17.70 4.83 14.48
C ALA A 255 -19.21 4.58 14.63
N ALA A 256 -19.93 5.44 15.36
CA ALA A 256 -21.38 5.36 15.49
C ALA A 256 -22.10 5.69 14.17
N GLY A 257 -21.57 6.65 13.41
CA GLY A 257 -22.09 7.04 12.10
C GLY A 257 -21.74 6.09 10.93
N HIS A 258 -20.76 5.19 11.12
CA HIS A 258 -20.28 4.27 10.08
C HIS A 258 -20.48 2.82 10.52
N ASP A 259 -21.57 2.19 10.07
CA ASP A 259 -21.84 0.79 10.41
C ASP A 259 -20.70 -0.12 9.94
N ALA A 260 -20.09 -0.84 10.90
CA ALA A 260 -18.91 -1.65 10.69
C ALA A 260 -19.15 -2.87 9.78
N ILE A 261 -20.41 -3.28 9.60
CA ILE A 261 -20.78 -4.40 8.73
C ILE A 261 -21.17 -3.92 7.33
N GLN A 262 -21.84 -2.76 7.22
CA GLN A 262 -22.19 -2.18 5.91
C GLN A 262 -20.98 -1.54 5.21
N HIS A 263 -20.04 -0.98 5.98
CA HIS A 263 -18.82 -0.36 5.48
C HIS A 263 -17.58 -0.97 6.16
N PRO A 264 -17.34 -2.28 5.99
CA PRO A 264 -16.33 -3.00 6.76
C PRO A 264 -14.92 -2.54 6.45
N TRP A 265 -14.64 -2.12 5.21
CA TRP A 265 -13.31 -1.73 4.79
C TRP A 265 -13.09 -0.21 4.74
N ASP A 266 -14.02 0.60 5.27
CA ASP A 266 -13.76 2.02 5.41
C ASP A 266 -12.88 2.30 6.64
N PHE A 267 -11.58 2.40 6.40
CA PHE A 267 -10.54 2.69 7.39
C PHE A 267 -9.80 4.00 7.12
N ASN A 268 -10.28 4.83 6.19
CA ASN A 268 -9.57 6.04 5.78
C ASN A 268 -9.34 7.00 6.94
N GLU A 269 -10.32 7.11 7.84
CA GLU A 269 -10.21 7.90 9.06
C GLU A 269 -9.06 7.39 9.94
N LEU A 270 -9.01 6.07 10.20
CA LEU A 270 -7.95 5.43 10.97
C LEU A 270 -6.57 5.54 10.31
N ARG A 271 -6.50 5.61 8.96
CA ARG A 271 -5.25 5.82 8.21
C ARG A 271 -4.76 7.26 8.25
N ARG A 272 -5.67 8.24 8.18
CA ARG A 272 -5.33 9.67 8.26
C ARG A 272 -4.98 10.09 9.68
N ARG A 273 -5.70 9.54 10.68
CA ARG A 273 -5.52 9.83 12.11
C ARG A 273 -5.32 8.53 12.91
N PRO A 274 -4.16 7.86 12.78
CA PRO A 274 -3.89 6.57 13.41
C PRO A 274 -3.65 6.61 14.92
N ILE A 275 -3.68 7.80 15.53
CA ILE A 275 -3.40 8.01 16.95
C ILE A 275 -4.67 8.51 17.65
N VAL A 276 -4.99 7.96 18.81
CA VAL A 276 -6.15 8.38 19.62
C VAL A 276 -5.66 9.11 20.85
N ARG A 277 -6.15 10.34 21.07
CA ARG A 277 -5.93 11.08 22.31
C ARG A 277 -6.91 10.58 23.37
N LEU A 278 -6.37 10.11 24.49
CA LEU A 278 -7.13 9.58 25.62
C LEU A 278 -7.45 10.69 26.65
N PRO A 279 -8.50 10.53 27.48
CA PRO A 279 -8.89 11.55 28.46
C PRO A 279 -7.82 11.90 29.49
N ASN A 280 -6.88 10.99 29.76
CA ASN A 280 -5.76 11.21 30.68
C ASN A 280 -4.58 11.95 30.03
N GLY A 281 -4.72 12.43 28.79
CA GLY A 281 -3.67 13.12 28.03
C GLY A 281 -2.68 12.19 27.31
N SER A 282 -2.67 10.90 27.62
CA SER A 282 -1.86 9.94 26.86
C SER A 282 -2.43 9.72 25.46
N VAL A 283 -1.62 9.16 24.56
CA VAL A 283 -2.06 8.80 23.22
C VAL A 283 -1.89 7.31 22.96
N GLN A 284 -2.83 6.72 22.22
CA GLN A 284 -2.83 5.32 21.80
C GLN A 284 -2.62 5.24 20.29
N VAL A 285 -1.63 4.49 19.84
CA VAL A 285 -1.47 4.10 18.43
C VAL A 285 -2.43 2.96 18.12
N ILE A 286 -3.31 3.15 17.14
CA ILE A 286 -4.30 2.14 16.70
C ILE A 286 -3.60 0.99 15.97
N ARG A 287 -2.81 1.35 14.96
CA ARG A 287 -2.06 0.43 14.11
C ARG A 287 -0.75 1.09 13.73
N LEU A 288 0.35 0.41 13.98
CA LEU A 288 1.67 0.96 13.70
C LEU A 288 1.92 1.15 12.21
N GLY A 289 1.46 0.19 11.38
CA GLY A 289 1.52 0.33 9.93
C GLY A 289 0.82 1.58 9.40
N TYR A 290 -0.27 2.03 10.04
CA TYR A 290 -0.93 3.29 9.65
C TYR A 290 -0.15 4.54 10.08
N VAL A 291 0.57 4.51 11.20
CA VAL A 291 1.51 5.59 11.56
C VAL A 291 2.60 5.70 10.50
N LEU A 292 3.15 4.56 10.07
CA LEU A 292 4.16 4.52 9.01
C LEU A 292 3.61 5.00 7.67
N GLU A 293 2.43 4.54 7.24
CA GLU A 293 1.79 5.03 6.01
C GLU A 293 1.44 6.53 6.07
N ARG A 294 1.05 7.02 7.25
CA ARG A 294 0.70 8.42 7.47
C ARG A 294 1.90 9.37 7.31
N ALA A 295 3.09 8.91 7.68
CA ALA A 295 4.33 9.69 7.63
C ALA A 295 5.18 9.39 6.39
N PHE A 296 5.42 8.12 6.09
CA PHE A 296 6.33 7.65 5.04
C PHE A 296 5.61 7.12 3.79
N GLY A 297 4.27 7.06 3.81
CA GLY A 297 3.46 6.60 2.69
C GLY A 297 3.00 7.72 1.77
N GLN A 298 1.88 7.47 1.11
CA GLN A 298 1.23 8.38 0.18
C GLN A 298 0.22 9.34 0.83
N VAL A 299 -0.08 9.14 2.12
CA VAL A 299 -1.06 9.93 2.86
C VAL A 299 -0.68 11.42 2.97
N PRO A 300 0.60 11.81 3.16
CA PRO A 300 1.03 13.22 3.14
C PRO A 300 0.61 14.00 1.89
N GLU A 301 0.43 13.33 0.75
CA GLU A 301 -0.01 14.00 -0.49
C GLU A 301 -1.42 14.60 -0.33
N PHE A 302 -2.29 14.02 0.50
CA PHE A 302 -3.62 14.57 0.74
C PHE A 302 -3.56 15.92 1.46
N ASP A 303 -2.68 16.06 2.46
CA ASP A 303 -2.52 17.32 3.19
C ASP A 303 -2.10 18.45 2.25
N VAL A 304 -1.12 18.17 1.38
CA VAL A 304 -0.64 19.14 0.39
C VAL A 304 -1.72 19.46 -0.63
N ARG A 305 -2.44 18.47 -1.17
CA ARG A 305 -3.50 18.71 -2.16
C ARG A 305 -4.65 19.50 -1.57
N ASP A 306 -5.11 19.18 -0.37
CA ASP A 306 -6.20 19.88 0.31
C ASP A 306 -5.79 21.34 0.62
N HIS A 307 -4.54 21.56 1.03
CA HIS A 307 -3.96 22.89 1.19
C HIS A 307 -3.94 23.68 -0.12
N LEU A 308 -3.43 23.09 -1.21
CA LEU A 308 -3.33 23.73 -2.51
C LEU A 308 -4.71 24.05 -3.11
N ARG A 309 -5.71 23.18 -2.95
CA ARG A 309 -7.11 23.46 -3.36
C ARG A 309 -7.69 24.65 -2.63
N THR A 310 -7.39 24.76 -1.33
CA THR A 310 -7.82 25.92 -0.54
C THR A 310 -7.23 27.21 -1.09
N LEU A 311 -5.98 27.20 -1.55
CA LEU A 311 -5.33 28.34 -2.21
C LEU A 311 -5.88 28.60 -3.62
N ASP A 312 -6.26 27.56 -4.35
CA ASP A 312 -6.80 27.65 -5.72
C ASP A 312 -8.26 28.16 -5.77
N GLY A 313 -8.91 28.37 -4.62
CA GLY A 313 -10.26 28.96 -4.55
C GLY A 313 -11.35 28.05 -4.00
N GLY A 314 -11.02 26.89 -3.40
CA GLY A 314 -11.96 26.10 -2.61
C GLY A 314 -11.62 24.62 -2.50
N THR A 315 -11.94 24.00 -1.37
CA THR A 315 -11.59 22.60 -1.02
C THR A 315 -12.18 21.54 -1.95
N ASN A 316 -13.27 21.85 -2.67
CA ASN A 316 -13.97 20.93 -3.57
C ASN A 316 -13.73 21.21 -5.08
N LEU A 317 -12.89 22.20 -5.42
CA LEU A 317 -12.69 22.61 -6.80
C LEU A 317 -11.30 22.17 -7.28
N THR A 318 -11.27 21.29 -8.29
CA THR A 318 -10.06 21.12 -9.10
C THR A 318 -10.07 22.22 -10.14
N VAL A 319 -9.25 23.25 -9.94
CA VAL A 319 -9.12 24.35 -10.90
C VAL A 319 -8.18 23.93 -12.02
N LYS A 320 -8.68 23.94 -13.26
CA LYS A 320 -7.86 23.64 -14.43
C LYS A 320 -6.73 24.67 -14.55
N GLY A 321 -5.49 24.18 -14.57
CA GLY A 321 -4.28 24.99 -14.56
C GLY A 321 -3.89 25.50 -13.17
N GLY A 322 -4.57 25.08 -12.09
CA GLY A 322 -4.27 25.45 -10.71
C GLY A 322 -3.02 24.79 -10.14
N ARG A 323 -2.67 25.15 -8.91
CA ARG A 323 -1.49 24.63 -8.20
C ARG A 323 -1.64 23.16 -7.85
N GLU A 324 -2.84 22.71 -7.44
CA GLU A 324 -3.07 21.29 -7.13
C GLU A 324 -2.86 20.40 -8.36
N GLU A 325 -3.37 20.82 -9.52
CA GLU A 325 -3.18 20.07 -10.77
C GLU A 325 -1.69 20.03 -11.13
N ALA A 326 -0.97 21.14 -10.96
CA ALA A 326 0.47 21.21 -11.18
C ALA A 326 1.24 20.24 -10.29
N PHE A 327 0.93 20.23 -8.99
CA PHE A 327 1.52 19.33 -8.02
C PHE A 327 1.26 17.85 -8.36
N ARG A 328 0.02 17.50 -8.69
CA ARG A 328 -0.34 16.14 -9.11
C ARG A 328 0.40 15.71 -10.38
N SER A 329 0.49 16.58 -11.38
CA SER A 329 1.26 16.30 -12.59
C SER A 329 2.75 16.14 -12.29
N ALA A 330 3.32 16.93 -11.37
CA ALA A 330 4.71 16.81 -10.97
C ALA A 330 4.98 15.46 -10.27
N LEU A 331 4.09 15.03 -9.38
CA LEU A 331 4.17 13.71 -8.75
C LEU A 331 4.08 12.56 -9.76
N ASN A 332 3.24 12.66 -10.79
CA ASN A 332 3.19 11.64 -11.85
C ASN A 332 4.52 11.53 -12.59
N THR A 333 5.13 12.67 -12.95
CA THR A 333 6.46 12.68 -13.58
C THR A 333 7.56 12.21 -12.64
N GLN A 334 7.46 12.49 -11.33
CA GLN A 334 8.36 11.96 -10.30
C GLN A 334 8.26 10.43 -10.21
N PHE A 335 7.05 9.89 -10.26
CA PHE A 335 6.80 8.45 -10.23
C PHE A 335 7.39 7.77 -11.46
N GLU A 336 7.13 8.27 -12.66
CA GLU A 336 7.72 7.76 -13.91
C GLU A 336 9.26 7.82 -13.86
N HIS A 337 9.84 8.91 -13.34
CA HIS A 337 11.28 9.03 -13.15
C HIS A 337 11.83 7.94 -12.22
N SER A 338 11.16 7.72 -11.09
CA SER A 338 11.56 6.72 -10.09
C SER A 338 11.51 5.30 -10.67
N VAL A 339 10.47 4.98 -11.44
CA VAL A 339 10.36 3.70 -12.17
C VAL A 339 11.51 3.55 -13.16
N GLY A 340 11.79 4.58 -13.97
CA GLY A 340 12.89 4.57 -14.92
C GLY A 340 14.26 4.35 -14.27
N ASP A 341 14.48 4.93 -13.08
CA ASP A 341 15.70 4.73 -12.30
C ASP A 341 15.84 3.30 -11.77
N VAL A 342 14.75 2.69 -11.30
CA VAL A 342 14.74 1.26 -10.93
C VAL A 342 15.07 0.39 -12.14
N LEU A 343 14.46 0.65 -13.29
CA LEU A 343 14.73 -0.11 -14.52
C LEU A 343 16.18 0.01 -14.99
N ARG A 344 16.81 1.19 -14.88
CA ARG A 344 18.24 1.38 -15.21
C ARG A 344 19.17 0.56 -14.31
N ARG A 345 18.78 0.34 -13.06
CA ARG A 345 19.57 -0.49 -12.12
C ARG A 345 19.37 -1.98 -12.37
N ILE A 346 18.14 -2.40 -12.69
CA ILE A 346 17.84 -3.78 -13.08
C ILE A 346 18.53 -4.13 -14.41
N PHE A 347 18.55 -3.19 -15.35
CA PHE A 347 19.07 -3.37 -16.71
C PHE A 347 20.16 -2.34 -17.03
N PRO A 348 21.36 -2.47 -16.43
CA PRO A 348 22.44 -1.51 -16.63
C PRO A 348 22.96 -1.54 -18.07
N ALA A 349 23.35 -0.37 -18.58
CA ALA A 349 23.82 -0.21 -19.97
C ALA A 349 25.19 -0.88 -20.26
N THR A 350 25.85 -1.46 -19.25
CA THR A 350 27.20 -2.02 -19.34
C THR A 350 27.15 -3.49 -19.77
N GLY A 351 27.13 -3.76 -21.08
CA GLY A 351 27.31 -5.13 -21.60
C GLY A 351 26.68 -5.43 -22.96
N ARG A 352 26.68 -6.72 -23.32
CA ARG A 352 26.00 -7.27 -24.52
C ARG A 352 24.51 -7.60 -24.30
N LEU A 353 24.00 -7.48 -23.06
CA LEU A 353 22.65 -7.87 -22.64
C LEU A 353 21.97 -6.70 -21.92
N GLY A 354 20.66 -6.48 -22.14
CA GLY A 354 19.85 -5.53 -21.35
C GLY A 354 19.93 -4.08 -21.80
N ARG A 355 19.41 -3.73 -22.99
CA ARG A 355 19.31 -2.31 -23.39
C ARG A 355 17.93 -1.77 -23.04
N LEU A 356 17.89 -0.86 -22.06
CA LEU A 356 16.71 -0.05 -21.76
C LEU A 356 16.62 1.11 -22.77
N TYR A 357 15.47 1.21 -23.44
CA TYR A 357 15.12 2.33 -24.31
C TYR A 357 13.92 3.06 -23.71
N THR A 358 13.98 4.38 -23.71
CA THR A 358 12.93 5.28 -23.21
C THR A 358 11.95 5.67 -24.33
N GLU A 359 10.83 6.28 -23.96
CA GLU A 359 9.89 6.91 -24.89
C GLU A 359 10.62 7.87 -25.85
N HIS A 360 11.59 8.64 -25.36
CA HIS A 360 12.35 9.57 -26.18
C HIS A 360 13.20 8.86 -27.24
N ASP A 361 13.80 7.72 -26.91
CA ASP A 361 14.58 6.90 -27.86
C ASP A 361 13.67 6.35 -28.95
N MET A 362 12.48 5.85 -28.57
CA MET A 362 11.48 5.33 -29.49
C MET A 362 10.88 6.42 -30.39
N TRP A 363 10.67 7.64 -29.87
CA TRP A 363 10.26 8.78 -30.69
C TRP A 363 11.34 9.20 -31.68
N SER A 364 12.61 9.14 -31.27
CA SER A 364 13.73 9.46 -32.15
C SER A 364 13.89 8.41 -33.26
N ALA A 365 13.63 7.14 -32.95
CA ALA A 365 13.73 6.03 -33.91
C ALA A 365 12.56 5.97 -34.91
N TRP A 366 11.33 6.21 -34.45
CA TRP A 366 10.11 5.94 -35.25
C TRP A 366 9.24 7.17 -35.50
N GLY A 367 9.56 8.30 -34.87
CA GLY A 367 8.83 9.55 -35.03
C GLY A 367 9.25 10.34 -36.26
N THR A 368 8.35 11.21 -36.70
CA THR A 368 8.64 12.25 -37.68
C THR A 368 8.55 13.62 -37.01
N PRO A 369 9.10 14.69 -37.62
CA PRO A 369 8.95 16.04 -37.08
C PRO A 369 7.49 16.46 -36.86
N SER A 370 6.55 15.93 -37.67
CA SER A 370 5.13 16.25 -37.61
C SER A 370 4.30 15.30 -36.74
N ARG A 371 4.81 14.12 -36.37
CA ARG A 371 4.05 13.12 -35.62
C ARG A 371 4.93 12.19 -34.79
N LYS A 372 4.67 12.18 -33.48
CA LYS A 372 5.23 11.19 -32.56
C LYS A 372 4.34 9.94 -32.50
N PRO A 373 4.90 8.73 -32.55
CA PRO A 373 4.14 7.50 -32.38
C PRO A 373 3.65 7.39 -30.94
N LYS A 374 2.49 6.76 -30.76
CA LYS A 374 2.00 6.38 -29.42
C LYS A 374 2.75 5.12 -29.00
N VAL A 375 3.71 5.28 -28.11
CA VAL A 375 4.54 4.19 -27.56
C VAL A 375 4.38 4.15 -26.04
N CYS A 376 4.83 3.07 -25.41
CA CYS A 376 4.94 2.96 -23.96
C CYS A 376 6.19 3.69 -23.44
N ASP A 377 6.32 3.79 -22.12
CA ASP A 377 7.37 4.59 -21.49
C ASP A 377 8.76 3.97 -21.62
N TRP A 378 8.86 2.63 -21.56
CA TRP A 378 10.12 1.90 -21.66
C TRP A 378 10.00 0.58 -22.44
N VAL A 379 11.07 0.22 -23.14
CA VAL A 379 11.29 -1.13 -23.64
C VAL A 379 12.67 -1.66 -23.26
N VAL A 380 12.76 -2.95 -22.94
CA VAL A 380 14.01 -3.58 -22.51
C VAL A 380 14.34 -4.76 -23.42
N ASP A 381 15.51 -4.69 -24.06
CA ASP A 381 16.09 -5.80 -24.83
C ASP A 381 16.73 -6.83 -23.90
N CYS A 382 16.07 -7.97 -23.69
CA CYS A 382 16.61 -9.11 -22.94
C CYS A 382 17.10 -10.24 -23.88
N GLY A 383 17.42 -9.91 -25.13
CA GLY A 383 17.91 -10.85 -26.14
C GLY A 383 16.77 -11.62 -26.81
N HIS A 384 16.36 -12.75 -26.21
CA HIS A 384 15.31 -13.62 -26.77
C HIS A 384 13.88 -13.15 -26.45
N MET A 385 13.76 -12.11 -25.64
CA MET A 385 12.49 -11.50 -25.26
C MET A 385 12.65 -10.00 -25.05
N TRP A 386 11.53 -9.28 -25.12
CA TRP A 386 11.45 -7.84 -24.93
C TRP A 386 10.41 -7.50 -23.87
N LEU A 387 10.79 -6.69 -22.88
CA LEU A 387 9.83 -6.12 -21.94
C LEU A 387 9.27 -4.82 -22.55
N CYS A 388 7.96 -4.61 -22.43
CA CYS A 388 7.31 -3.36 -22.81
C CYS A 388 6.56 -2.83 -21.60
N LEU A 389 7.02 -1.71 -21.03
CA LEU A 389 6.55 -1.19 -19.75
C LEU A 389 5.96 0.21 -19.88
N ASP A 390 4.90 0.44 -19.13
CA ASP A 390 4.20 1.72 -19.05
C ASP A 390 3.82 1.96 -17.58
N ALA A 391 4.00 3.17 -17.05
CA ALA A 391 3.80 3.48 -15.63
C ALA A 391 2.55 4.32 -15.40
N THR A 392 1.80 4.05 -14.33
CA THR A 392 0.64 4.87 -13.94
C THR A 392 0.61 5.12 -12.45
N ASN A 393 0.68 6.39 -12.04
CA ASN A 393 0.57 6.81 -10.65
C ASN A 393 -0.90 7.02 -10.24
N ARG A 394 -1.75 6.04 -10.54
CA ARG A 394 -3.18 6.09 -10.22
C ARG A 394 -3.45 5.31 -8.94
N ARG A 395 -4.21 5.93 -8.04
CA ARG A 395 -4.73 5.30 -6.83
C ARG A 395 -6.10 4.71 -7.07
N LEU A 396 -6.45 3.70 -6.29
CA LEU A 396 -7.81 3.18 -6.25
C LEU A 396 -8.79 4.26 -5.80
N SER A 397 -9.96 4.28 -6.44
CA SER A 397 -11.11 5.05 -5.96
C SER A 397 -11.60 4.53 -4.61
N GLN A 398 -12.21 5.43 -3.81
CA GLN A 398 -12.70 5.10 -2.48
C GLN A 398 -13.73 3.95 -2.45
N PRO A 399 -14.70 3.85 -3.39
CA PRO A 399 -15.62 2.71 -3.41
C PRO A 399 -14.92 1.36 -3.59
N VAL A 400 -13.88 1.31 -4.43
CA VAL A 400 -13.11 0.07 -4.68
C VAL A 400 -12.23 -0.26 -3.49
N ALA A 401 -11.50 0.73 -2.95
CA ALA A 401 -10.68 0.54 -1.76
C ALA A 401 -11.54 0.08 -0.58
N GLY A 402 -12.73 0.65 -0.39
CA GLY A 402 -13.68 0.29 0.67
C GLY A 402 -14.49 -1.00 0.41
N GLY A 403 -14.29 -1.68 -0.72
CA GLY A 403 -14.99 -2.92 -1.09
C GLY A 403 -16.50 -2.76 -1.26
N LEU A 404 -16.96 -1.54 -1.58
CA LEU A 404 -18.36 -1.20 -1.83
C LEU A 404 -18.67 -1.10 -3.33
N ALA A 405 -17.65 -1.27 -4.18
CA ALA A 405 -17.77 -1.06 -5.60
C ALA A 405 -18.68 -2.09 -6.28
N ASP A 406 -19.61 -1.58 -7.10
CA ASP A 406 -20.42 -2.39 -8.01
C ASP A 406 -19.60 -2.81 -9.25
N PRO A 407 -20.11 -3.74 -10.10
CA PRO A 407 -19.38 -4.16 -11.31
C PRO A 407 -18.97 -3.01 -12.25
N THR A 408 -19.78 -1.96 -12.35
CA THR A 408 -19.52 -0.79 -13.21
C THR A 408 -18.37 0.03 -12.64
N GLU A 409 -18.31 0.20 -11.33
CA GLU A 409 -17.22 0.88 -10.63
C GLU A 409 -15.91 0.09 -10.71
N LEU A 410 -15.97 -1.22 -10.55
CA LEU A 410 -14.82 -2.11 -10.74
C LEU A 410 -14.28 -2.02 -12.18
N ASP A 411 -15.17 -2.01 -13.18
CA ASP A 411 -14.78 -1.84 -14.57
C ASP A 411 -14.18 -0.46 -14.85
N ARG A 412 -14.73 0.61 -14.26
CA ARG A 412 -14.15 1.95 -14.36
C ARG A 412 -12.72 1.98 -13.81
N GLU A 413 -12.47 1.29 -12.69
CA GLU A 413 -11.13 1.23 -12.11
C GLU A 413 -10.14 0.45 -12.98
N VAL A 414 -10.53 -0.74 -13.45
CA VAL A 414 -9.68 -1.54 -14.35
C VAL A 414 -9.39 -0.78 -15.64
N ASN A 415 -10.42 -0.22 -16.29
CA ASN A 415 -10.24 0.56 -17.52
C ASN A 415 -9.35 1.78 -17.30
N ALA A 416 -9.37 2.38 -16.11
CA ALA A 416 -8.56 3.53 -15.82
C ALA A 416 -7.10 3.18 -15.50
N VAL A 417 -6.82 2.01 -14.91
CA VAL A 417 -5.44 1.49 -14.76
C VAL A 417 -4.87 1.00 -16.08
N LEU A 418 -5.68 0.30 -16.89
CA LEU A 418 -5.36 0.03 -18.29
C LEU A 418 -5.17 1.32 -19.09
N ALA A 419 -5.73 2.43 -18.57
CA ALA A 419 -5.93 3.74 -19.17
C ALA A 419 -6.52 3.66 -20.58
N HIS A 420 -7.23 4.68 -21.04
CA HIS A 420 -7.83 4.65 -22.37
C HIS A 420 -6.85 4.40 -23.54
N HIS A 421 -5.52 4.36 -23.29
CA HIS A 421 -4.52 4.02 -24.29
C HIS A 421 -3.28 3.21 -23.82
N LYS A 422 -2.99 2.89 -22.54
CA LYS A 422 -1.68 2.28 -22.18
C LYS A 422 -1.51 0.88 -22.79
N ALA A 423 -2.55 0.04 -22.69
CA ALA A 423 -2.56 -1.24 -23.42
C ALA A 423 -2.38 -1.06 -24.94
N SER A 424 -2.99 -0.02 -25.51
CA SER A 424 -2.84 0.32 -26.94
C SER A 424 -1.46 0.87 -27.29
N GLN A 425 -0.81 1.63 -26.39
CA GLN A 425 0.56 2.13 -26.50
C GLN A 425 1.56 0.98 -26.47
N ILE A 426 1.38 0.03 -25.55
CA ILE A 426 2.18 -1.19 -25.51
C ILE A 426 1.97 -2.02 -26.78
N ALA A 427 0.72 -2.23 -27.22
CA ALA A 427 0.44 -2.94 -28.46
C ALA A 427 1.05 -2.24 -29.69
N SER A 428 1.00 -0.91 -29.73
CA SER A 428 1.62 -0.09 -30.76
C SER A 428 3.15 -0.23 -30.76
N THR A 429 3.75 -0.21 -29.57
CA THR A 429 5.19 -0.41 -29.39
C THR A 429 5.62 -1.80 -29.88
N ILE A 430 4.87 -2.85 -29.55
CA ILE A 430 5.15 -4.22 -30.04
C ILE A 430 5.10 -4.29 -31.57
N ARG A 431 4.17 -3.58 -32.22
CA ARG A 431 4.12 -3.49 -33.68
C ARG A 431 5.36 -2.79 -34.24
N HIS A 432 5.77 -1.67 -33.65
CA HIS A 432 6.99 -0.97 -34.06
C HIS A 432 8.25 -1.81 -33.84
N LEU A 433 8.39 -2.49 -32.70
CA LEU A 433 9.49 -3.43 -32.46
C LEU A 433 9.47 -4.59 -33.47
N THR A 434 8.30 -5.06 -33.89
CA THR A 434 8.22 -6.15 -34.87
C THR A 434 8.59 -5.70 -36.28
N ALA A 435 8.18 -4.49 -36.68
CA ALA A 435 8.34 -4.00 -38.06
C ALA A 435 9.60 -3.16 -38.28
N GLN A 436 10.11 -2.49 -37.24
CA GLN A 436 11.05 -1.38 -37.34
C GLN A 436 12.16 -1.44 -36.26
N LEU A 437 12.44 -2.62 -35.69
CA LEU A 437 13.52 -2.79 -34.71
C LEU A 437 14.89 -2.24 -35.15
N PRO A 438 15.30 -2.38 -36.43
CA PRO A 438 16.60 -1.88 -36.87
C PRO A 438 16.75 -0.36 -36.71
N GLN A 439 15.66 0.39 -36.73
CA GLN A 439 15.68 1.84 -36.54
C GLN A 439 16.00 2.23 -35.09
N LEU A 440 15.65 1.37 -34.12
CA LEU A 440 15.91 1.61 -32.69
C LEU A 440 17.27 1.02 -32.25
N THR A 441 17.67 -0.13 -32.81
CA THR A 441 18.77 -0.95 -32.26
C THR A 441 19.90 -1.23 -33.25
N SER A 442 19.70 -0.93 -34.54
CA SER A 442 20.52 -1.40 -35.67
C SER A 442 20.60 -2.93 -35.80
N ARG A 443 19.68 -3.67 -35.18
CA ARG A 443 19.59 -5.14 -35.22
C ARG A 443 18.20 -5.59 -35.67
N ASN A 444 18.15 -6.78 -36.26
CA ASN A 444 16.89 -7.44 -36.60
C ASN A 444 16.33 -8.20 -35.40
N LEU A 445 15.00 -8.30 -35.35
CA LEU A 445 14.31 -9.10 -34.34
C LEU A 445 14.64 -10.58 -34.55
N LEU A 446 15.04 -11.29 -33.49
CA LEU A 446 15.33 -12.72 -33.57
C LEU A 446 14.04 -13.51 -33.84
N PRO A 447 14.09 -14.56 -34.68
CA PRO A 447 12.97 -15.48 -34.84
C PRO A 447 12.53 -16.05 -33.48
N GLY A 448 11.22 -16.08 -33.24
CA GLY A 448 10.66 -16.60 -31.97
C GLY A 448 10.65 -15.62 -30.80
N THR A 449 11.17 -14.39 -30.97
CA THR A 449 11.16 -13.37 -29.91
C THR A 449 9.77 -13.17 -29.30
N ARG A 450 9.70 -13.13 -27.97
CA ARG A 450 8.49 -12.89 -27.19
C ARG A 450 8.47 -11.49 -26.58
N PHE A 451 7.29 -10.93 -26.41
CA PHE A 451 7.06 -9.65 -25.75
C PHE A 451 6.35 -9.86 -24.42
N VAL A 452 6.78 -9.14 -23.38
CA VAL A 452 6.19 -9.20 -22.05
C VAL A 452 5.64 -7.81 -21.70
N PRO A 453 4.33 -7.59 -21.88
CA PRO A 453 3.69 -6.32 -21.59
C PRO A 453 3.39 -6.17 -20.09
N LEU A 454 3.83 -5.07 -19.49
CA LEU A 454 3.65 -4.77 -18.06
C LEU A 454 3.17 -3.32 -17.86
N ILE A 455 2.24 -3.13 -16.93
CA ILE A 455 1.90 -1.81 -16.39
C ILE A 455 2.46 -1.71 -14.97
N VAL A 456 3.27 -0.68 -14.71
CA VAL A 456 3.86 -0.39 -13.40
C VAL A 456 2.95 0.54 -12.61
N ILE A 457 2.61 0.17 -11.38
CA ILE A 457 1.73 0.93 -10.48
C ILE A 457 2.40 1.19 -9.12
N PRO A 458 1.95 2.20 -8.35
CA PRO A 458 2.35 2.30 -6.95
C PRO A 458 1.72 1.18 -6.09
N GLU A 459 2.20 1.02 -4.86
CA GLU A 459 1.68 0.02 -3.89
C GLU A 459 0.19 0.15 -3.58
N ASP A 460 -0.32 1.38 -3.57
CA ASP A 460 -1.74 1.69 -3.36
C ASP A 460 -2.53 1.78 -4.69
N GLY A 461 -1.97 1.24 -5.76
CA GLY A 461 -2.63 1.04 -7.05
C GLY A 461 -3.55 -0.18 -7.06
N LEU A 462 -3.94 -0.62 -8.26
CA LEU A 462 -4.85 -1.75 -8.43
C LEU A 462 -4.15 -3.10 -8.11
N PRO A 463 -4.58 -3.83 -7.08
CA PRO A 463 -3.95 -5.09 -6.71
C PRO A 463 -4.14 -6.14 -7.82
N TRP A 464 -3.04 -6.81 -8.18
CA TRP A 464 -3.09 -7.88 -9.16
C TRP A 464 -3.63 -9.17 -8.53
N ASN A 465 -4.71 -9.73 -9.06
CA ASN A 465 -5.27 -10.99 -8.59
C ASN A 465 -6.01 -11.72 -9.72
N PRO A 466 -6.44 -12.98 -9.54
CA PRO A 466 -7.07 -13.74 -10.63
C PRO A 466 -8.34 -13.12 -11.21
N ALA A 467 -9.14 -12.42 -10.41
CA ALA A 467 -10.35 -11.75 -10.90
C ALA A 467 -10.00 -10.54 -11.77
N VAL A 468 -9.07 -9.70 -11.30
CA VAL A 468 -8.54 -8.55 -12.05
C VAL A 468 -7.87 -9.03 -13.34
N HIS A 469 -7.01 -10.04 -13.26
CA HIS A 469 -6.35 -10.63 -14.43
C HIS A 469 -7.37 -11.07 -15.48
N ARG A 470 -8.36 -11.87 -15.06
CA ARG A 470 -9.41 -12.36 -15.98
C ARG A 470 -10.18 -11.21 -16.61
N ARG A 471 -10.57 -10.20 -15.81
CA ARG A 471 -11.30 -9.05 -16.32
C ARG A 471 -10.49 -8.23 -17.32
N VAL A 472 -9.20 -8.04 -17.05
CA VAL A 472 -8.27 -7.40 -17.99
C VAL A 472 -8.22 -8.18 -19.30
N GLN A 473 -8.11 -9.52 -19.27
CA GLN A 473 -8.10 -10.31 -20.50
C GLN A 473 -9.42 -10.19 -21.28
N GLU A 474 -10.57 -10.17 -20.59
CA GLU A 474 -11.88 -9.98 -21.22
C GLU A 474 -11.96 -8.63 -21.96
N ILE A 475 -11.50 -7.54 -21.33
CA ILE A 475 -11.47 -6.19 -21.92
C ILE A 475 -10.52 -6.12 -23.13
N LEU A 476 -9.34 -6.72 -23.02
CA LEU A 476 -8.35 -6.73 -24.11
C LEU A 476 -8.83 -7.57 -25.30
N ALA A 477 -9.46 -8.72 -25.04
CA ALA A 477 -10.06 -9.55 -26.07
C ALA A 477 -11.20 -8.82 -26.80
N ALA A 478 -12.11 -8.17 -26.06
CA ALA A 478 -13.22 -7.42 -26.64
C ALA A 478 -12.76 -6.24 -27.51
N SER A 479 -11.64 -5.60 -27.16
CA SER A 479 -11.07 -4.48 -27.93
C SER A 479 -10.09 -4.89 -29.04
N GLY A 480 -9.79 -6.18 -29.19
CA GLY A 480 -8.77 -6.67 -30.13
C GLY A 480 -7.34 -6.20 -29.81
N THR A 481 -7.11 -5.65 -28.61
CA THR A 481 -5.80 -5.11 -28.20
C THR A 481 -4.93 -6.22 -27.61
N LEU A 482 -3.63 -6.23 -27.94
CA LEU A 482 -2.66 -7.25 -27.49
C LEU A 482 -3.04 -8.71 -27.84
N GLN A 483 -3.85 -8.92 -28.88
CA GLN A 483 -4.26 -10.25 -29.38
C GLN A 483 -3.18 -10.86 -30.30
N THR A 484 -1.95 -10.98 -29.82
CA THR A 484 -0.82 -11.55 -30.58
C THR A 484 -0.20 -12.74 -29.86
N SER A 485 0.09 -13.82 -30.60
CA SER A 485 0.77 -15.01 -30.06
C SER A 485 2.23 -14.77 -29.69
N ARG A 486 2.79 -13.59 -30.05
CA ARG A 486 4.14 -13.20 -29.68
C ARG A 486 4.21 -12.52 -28.31
N ALA A 487 3.10 -12.16 -27.68
CA ALA A 487 3.09 -11.49 -26.38
C ALA A 487 2.50 -12.40 -25.29
N THR A 488 3.04 -12.32 -24.07
CA THR A 488 2.38 -12.89 -22.89
C THR A 488 1.15 -12.05 -22.52
N PRO A 489 0.20 -12.58 -21.72
CA PRO A 489 -0.89 -11.78 -21.18
C PRO A 489 -0.38 -10.55 -20.42
N LEU A 490 -1.04 -9.40 -20.60
CA LEU A 490 -0.75 -8.16 -19.87
C LEU A 490 -0.73 -8.42 -18.36
N GLY A 491 0.33 -7.97 -17.71
CA GLY A 491 0.49 -8.00 -16.25
C GLY A 491 0.51 -6.59 -15.65
N VAL A 492 0.15 -6.51 -14.37
CA VAL A 492 0.37 -5.33 -13.53
C VAL A 492 1.43 -5.68 -12.50
N ILE A 493 2.40 -4.79 -12.31
CA ILE A 493 3.51 -4.96 -11.37
C ILE A 493 3.64 -3.70 -10.52
N THR A 494 3.92 -3.84 -9.23
CA THR A 494 4.13 -2.71 -8.33
C THR A 494 5.58 -2.19 -8.40
N VAL A 495 5.85 -1.02 -7.85
CA VAL A 495 7.24 -0.53 -7.71
C VAL A 495 8.01 -1.38 -6.70
N ASP A 496 7.38 -1.85 -5.63
CA ASP A 496 8.00 -2.78 -4.68
C ASP A 496 8.34 -4.11 -5.34
N ASP A 497 7.46 -4.65 -6.19
CA ASP A 497 7.75 -5.86 -6.97
C ASP A 497 8.97 -5.65 -7.87
N LEU A 498 9.14 -4.48 -8.50
CA LEU A 498 10.36 -4.15 -9.24
C LEU A 498 11.58 -4.07 -8.31
N GLY A 499 11.42 -3.59 -7.07
CA GLY A 499 12.46 -3.68 -6.04
C GLY A 499 12.85 -5.14 -5.74
N LEU A 500 11.90 -6.07 -5.68
CA LEU A 500 12.22 -7.49 -5.52
C LEU A 500 12.99 -8.05 -6.73
N VAL A 501 12.68 -7.59 -7.95
CA VAL A 501 13.44 -7.95 -9.16
C VAL A 501 14.86 -7.37 -9.11
N GLU A 502 15.00 -6.10 -8.71
CA GLU A 502 16.30 -5.44 -8.52
C GLU A 502 17.15 -6.25 -7.53
N ARG A 503 16.58 -6.67 -6.40
CA ARG A 503 17.28 -7.52 -5.46
C ARG A 503 17.68 -8.87 -6.04
N ALA A 504 16.79 -9.51 -6.80
CA ALA A 504 17.10 -10.79 -7.44
C ALA A 504 18.30 -10.64 -8.40
N VAL A 505 18.41 -9.52 -9.13
CA VAL A 505 19.56 -9.21 -9.99
C VAL A 505 20.83 -9.00 -9.19
N GLU A 506 20.77 -8.29 -8.06
CA GLU A 506 21.92 -8.15 -7.13
C GLU A 506 22.44 -9.52 -6.65
N ASP A 507 21.53 -10.49 -6.49
CA ASP A 507 21.82 -11.88 -6.12
C ASP A 507 22.20 -12.76 -7.33
N GLY A 508 22.31 -12.19 -8.53
CA GLY A 508 22.80 -12.86 -9.75
C GLY A 508 21.73 -13.43 -10.67
N ALA A 509 20.44 -13.20 -10.41
CA ALA A 509 19.36 -13.64 -11.29
C ALA A 509 19.29 -12.81 -12.59
N ASN A 510 18.79 -13.42 -13.67
CA ASN A 510 18.43 -12.70 -14.88
C ASN A 510 17.00 -12.16 -14.75
N ALA A 511 16.85 -10.82 -14.69
CA ALA A 511 15.54 -10.18 -14.54
C ALA A 511 14.58 -10.45 -15.71
N GLY A 512 15.08 -10.51 -16.94
CA GLY A 512 14.27 -10.83 -18.11
C GLY A 512 13.65 -12.22 -17.99
N ASP A 513 14.48 -13.22 -17.69
CA ASP A 513 14.05 -14.60 -17.49
C ASP A 513 13.04 -14.72 -16.34
N LEU A 514 13.31 -14.03 -15.23
CA LEU A 514 12.44 -14.02 -14.05
C LEU A 514 11.05 -13.50 -14.39
N LEU A 515 10.98 -12.32 -15.02
CA LEU A 515 9.71 -11.69 -15.40
C LEU A 515 8.99 -12.50 -16.48
N SER A 516 9.70 -13.06 -17.46
CA SER A 516 9.07 -13.93 -18.47
C SER A 516 8.50 -15.20 -17.88
N ARG A 517 9.24 -15.89 -16.99
CA ARG A 517 8.73 -17.09 -16.32
C ARG A 517 7.51 -16.77 -15.47
N TRP A 518 7.56 -15.68 -14.68
CA TRP A 518 6.39 -15.23 -13.92
C TRP A 518 5.16 -15.03 -14.84
N ARG A 519 5.33 -14.27 -15.92
CA ARG A 519 4.23 -13.96 -16.85
C ARG A 519 3.75 -15.16 -17.68
N SER A 520 4.56 -16.22 -17.81
CA SER A 520 4.20 -17.41 -18.58
C SER A 520 3.61 -18.51 -17.71
N GLU A 521 4.12 -18.69 -16.48
CA GLU A 521 3.79 -19.80 -15.59
C GLU A 521 2.74 -19.42 -14.52
N GLY A 522 2.63 -18.14 -14.17
CA GLY A 522 1.67 -17.64 -13.18
C GLY A 522 1.09 -16.25 -13.51
N PRO A 523 0.52 -16.04 -14.70
CA PRO A 523 0.06 -14.72 -15.15
C PRO A 523 -1.01 -14.07 -14.26
N GLU A 524 -1.75 -14.83 -13.47
CA GLU A 524 -2.81 -14.38 -12.58
C GLU A 524 -2.35 -14.13 -11.12
N VAL A 525 -1.11 -14.48 -10.80
CA VAL A 525 -0.55 -14.41 -9.44
C VAL A 525 0.35 -13.16 -9.32
N PRO A 526 0.29 -12.39 -8.21
CA PRO A 526 1.28 -11.34 -7.93
C PRO A 526 2.72 -11.85 -7.97
N LEU A 527 3.67 -11.01 -8.38
CA LEU A 527 5.08 -11.42 -8.47
C LEU A 527 5.61 -11.88 -7.11
N GLN A 528 5.40 -11.11 -6.03
CA GLN A 528 5.82 -11.50 -4.68
C GLN A 528 5.36 -12.93 -4.30
N ARG A 529 4.10 -13.27 -4.60
CA ARG A 529 3.57 -14.62 -4.31
C ARG A 529 4.20 -15.69 -5.21
N PHE A 530 4.44 -15.38 -6.48
CA PHE A 530 5.16 -16.27 -7.39
C PHE A 530 6.60 -16.55 -6.94
N LEU A 531 7.31 -15.53 -6.46
CA LEU A 531 8.65 -15.68 -5.88
C LEU A 531 8.61 -16.54 -4.62
N HIS A 532 7.66 -16.27 -3.73
CA HIS A 532 7.51 -17.01 -2.48
C HIS A 532 7.21 -18.50 -2.71
N THR A 533 6.31 -18.85 -3.63
CA THR A 533 6.00 -20.26 -3.94
C THR A 533 7.18 -21.01 -4.58
N ARG A 534 8.17 -20.29 -5.11
CA ARG A 534 9.43 -20.84 -5.63
C ARG A 534 10.56 -20.87 -4.59
N GLY A 535 10.26 -20.51 -3.34
CA GLY A 535 11.26 -20.46 -2.27
C GLY A 535 12.28 -19.33 -2.45
N MET A 536 11.99 -18.33 -3.28
CA MET A 536 12.88 -17.18 -3.46
C MET A 536 12.71 -16.20 -2.28
N PRO A 537 13.81 -15.77 -1.63
CA PRO A 537 13.75 -14.78 -0.55
C PRO A 537 13.20 -13.44 -1.02
N LEU A 538 12.27 -12.86 -0.27
CA LEU A 538 11.68 -11.55 -0.55
C LEU A 538 12.50 -10.41 0.09
N ARG A 539 13.79 -10.35 -0.26
CA ARG A 539 14.71 -9.32 0.26
C ARG A 539 14.57 -8.02 -0.52
N ARG A 540 14.89 -6.89 0.13
CA ARG A 540 14.88 -5.56 -0.51
C ARG A 540 16.27 -5.25 -1.11
N PRO A 541 16.34 -4.41 -2.17
CA PRO A 541 17.61 -3.99 -2.78
C PRO A 541 18.56 -3.33 -1.77
N ARG A 542 19.87 -3.50 -1.97
CA ARG A 542 20.90 -2.91 -1.08
C ARG A 542 20.74 -1.41 -0.92
N ARG A 543 20.47 -0.68 -2.01
CA ARG A 543 20.27 0.77 -1.96
C ARG A 543 19.12 1.20 -1.05
N GLU A 544 18.07 0.39 -0.93
CA GLU A 544 16.92 0.74 -0.09
C GLU A 544 17.25 0.51 1.37
N VAL A 545 18.04 -0.54 1.67
CA VAL A 545 18.63 -0.79 2.99
C VAL A 545 19.54 0.38 3.37
N GLU A 546 20.49 0.74 2.51
CA GLU A 546 21.44 1.85 2.75
C GLU A 546 20.72 3.19 2.93
N THR A 547 19.68 3.47 2.12
CA THR A 547 18.88 4.69 2.25
C THR A 547 18.08 4.69 3.55
N PHE A 548 17.52 3.55 3.94
CA PHE A 548 16.80 3.39 5.19
C PHE A 548 17.72 3.61 6.40
N GLU A 549 18.88 2.97 6.43
CA GLU A 549 19.88 3.11 7.50
C GLU A 549 20.31 4.56 7.63
N ARG A 550 20.76 5.18 6.54
CA ARG A 550 21.18 6.59 6.53
C ARG A 550 20.06 7.53 6.97
N LEU A 551 18.85 7.37 6.46
CA LEU A 551 17.73 8.25 6.81
C LEU A 551 17.33 8.08 8.28
N THR A 552 17.37 6.85 8.78
CA THR A 552 17.11 6.55 10.20
C THR A 552 18.15 7.23 11.08
N ASP A 553 19.44 7.05 10.79
CA ASP A 553 20.54 7.67 11.54
C ASP A 553 20.44 9.20 11.53
N GLU A 554 20.23 9.81 10.37
CA GLU A 554 20.07 11.27 10.26
C GLU A 554 18.87 11.80 11.04
N LEU A 555 17.76 11.06 11.09
CA LEU A 555 16.59 11.44 11.87
C LEU A 555 16.85 11.27 13.38
N LEU A 556 17.55 10.22 13.81
CA LEU A 556 17.91 10.00 15.21
C LEU A 556 18.95 11.03 15.71
N ASP A 557 19.96 11.36 14.92
CA ASP A 557 21.01 12.32 15.27
C ASP A 557 20.47 13.74 15.46
N ARG A 558 19.46 14.13 14.66
CA ARG A 558 18.79 15.43 14.85
C ARG A 558 18.07 15.52 16.19
N MET A 559 17.64 14.38 16.72
CA MET A 559 16.90 14.32 17.97
C MET A 559 17.83 14.36 19.18
N THR A 560 18.98 13.71 19.12
CA THR A 560 20.02 13.80 20.16
C THR A 560 20.60 15.22 20.24
N GLY A 561 20.87 15.85 19.09
CA GLY A 561 21.38 17.23 19.04
C GLY A 561 20.46 18.28 19.67
N TYR A 562 19.14 18.06 19.66
CA TYR A 562 18.19 18.95 20.35
C TYR A 562 18.27 18.83 21.88
N GLN A 563 18.53 17.62 22.40
CA GLN A 563 18.66 17.39 23.85
C GLN A 563 19.89 18.10 24.44
N ASP A 564 21.00 18.12 23.68
CA ASP A 564 22.23 18.82 24.08
C ASP A 564 22.08 20.35 24.04
N GLY A 565 21.29 20.87 23.08
CA GLY A 565 21.01 22.31 22.98
C GLY A 565 20.11 22.87 24.09
N VAL A 566 19.21 22.06 24.65
CA VAL A 566 18.31 22.45 25.74
C VAL A 566 18.97 22.37 27.11
N THR A 567 20.01 21.55 27.27
CA THR A 567 20.76 21.43 28.53
C THR A 567 21.91 22.44 28.66
N GLY A 568 22.28 23.10 27.55
CA GLY A 568 23.32 24.13 27.50
C GLY A 568 22.83 25.59 27.51
N SER A 569 21.51 25.82 27.64
CA SER A 569 20.86 27.14 27.80
C SER A 569 20.17 27.25 29.14
#